data_AF-A0A0S7WS71-F1
#
_entry.id   AF-A0A0S7WS71-F1
#
_cell.length_a   1.000
_cell.length_b   1.000
_cell.length_c   1.000
_cell.angle_alpha   90.00
_cell.angle_beta   90.00
_cell.angle_gamma   90.00
#
_symmetry.space_group_name_H-M   'P 1'
#
loop_
_entity.id
_entity.type
_entity.pdbx_description
1 polymer ?
#
loop_
_entity_poly.entity_id
_entity_poly.type
_entity_poly.pdbx_seq_one_letter_code
_entity_poly.pdbx_strand_id
1 'polypeptide(L)'
;MSAVEIELVEAEYEMYEGYTVVPFLRPPDRDAAAGWVEPFWRDEALYRTDGWFPEELVQERAVGVWRDVRVAPVVCALAQTNPVSGELRVCRRLVIRVRHAEADPDAGWRRASPETGYSAAFERLYRSLL
;
A
#
# COMPACT_ATOMS: atom_id res chain seq x y z
N MET A 1 -5.40 -13.32 8.43
CA MET A 1 -4.02 -13.68 8.80
C MET A 1 -3.08 -12.99 7.83
N SER A 2 -2.08 -12.28 8.34
CA SER A 2 -1.03 -11.61 7.58
C SER A 2 -0.09 -12.65 6.96
N ALA A 3 0.42 -12.45 5.75
CA ALA A 3 1.46 -13.34 5.20
C ALA A 3 2.87 -12.87 5.57
N VAL A 4 3.02 -11.60 5.93
CA VAL A 4 4.31 -10.99 6.25
C VAL A 4 4.19 -10.08 7.47
N GLU A 5 5.08 -10.27 8.43
CA GLU A 5 5.24 -9.31 9.53
C GLU A 5 6.13 -8.16 9.05
N ILE A 6 5.65 -6.93 9.23
CA ILE A 6 6.36 -5.71 8.83
C ILE A 6 6.72 -4.92 10.07
N GLU A 7 8.01 -4.66 10.24
CA GLU A 7 8.56 -3.87 11.34
C GLU A 7 9.15 -2.57 10.78
N LEU A 8 8.69 -1.43 11.28
CA LEU A 8 9.29 -0.13 10.98
C LEU A 8 10.60 0.02 11.77
N VAL A 9 11.73 0.08 11.07
CA VAL A 9 13.05 0.19 11.69
C VAL A 9 13.47 1.65 11.82
N GLU A 10 13.23 2.45 10.78
CA GLU A 10 13.68 3.84 10.72
C GLU A 10 12.74 4.65 9.83
N ALA A 11 12.44 5.89 10.24
CA ALA A 11 11.74 6.86 9.41
C ALA A 11 12.28 8.27 9.70
N GLU A 12 12.76 8.96 8.67
CA GLU A 12 13.20 10.35 8.73
C GLU A 12 12.24 11.23 7.93
N TYR A 13 11.75 12.30 8.57
CA TYR A 13 10.77 13.19 7.98
C TYR A 13 11.32 14.59 7.77
N GLU A 14 10.88 15.20 6.69
CA GLU A 14 10.94 16.65 6.49
C GLU A 14 9.54 17.23 6.68
N MET A 15 9.45 18.31 7.46
CA MET A 15 8.19 18.94 7.84
C MET A 15 7.95 20.19 6.99
N TYR A 16 6.71 20.36 6.59
CA TYR A 16 6.23 21.52 5.86
C TYR A 16 4.94 22.04 6.53
N GLU A 17 4.78 23.36 6.56
CA GLU A 17 3.64 24.03 7.17
C GLU A 17 2.85 24.84 6.13
N GLY A 18 1.57 25.12 6.44
CA GLY A 18 0.71 25.94 5.59
C GLY A 18 0.18 25.20 4.35
N TYR A 19 0.21 23.86 4.35
CA TYR A 19 -0.31 23.04 3.27
C TYR A 19 -1.73 22.57 3.57
N THR A 20 -2.62 22.74 2.59
CA THR A 20 -3.94 22.08 2.58
C THR A 20 -3.95 21.06 1.44
N VAL A 21 -3.78 19.78 1.78
CA VAL A 21 -3.90 18.70 0.81
C VAL A 21 -5.36 18.60 0.37
N VAL A 22 -5.60 18.47 -0.93
CA VAL A 22 -6.95 18.33 -1.48
C VAL A 22 -7.43 16.89 -1.42
N PRO A 23 -8.74 16.63 -1.25
CA PRO A 23 -9.27 15.29 -1.21
C PRO A 23 -9.07 14.59 -2.55
N PHE A 24 -8.75 13.29 -2.48
CA PHE A 24 -8.89 12.41 -3.63
C PHE A 24 -10.38 12.16 -3.86
N LEU A 25 -10.87 12.53 -5.04
CA LEU A 25 -12.24 12.23 -5.48
C LEU A 25 -12.34 10.81 -6.03
N ARG A 26 -13.37 10.47 -6.79
CA ARG A 26 -13.44 9.16 -7.43
C ARG A 26 -12.41 9.06 -8.55
N PRO A 27 -11.83 7.87 -8.81
CA PRO A 27 -11.13 7.62 -10.05
C PRO A 27 -12.03 7.99 -11.24
N PRO A 28 -11.49 8.66 -12.29
CA PRO A 28 -12.28 9.02 -13.44
C PRO A 28 -12.81 7.75 -14.13
N ASP A 29 -14.11 7.74 -14.43
CA ASP A 29 -14.72 6.67 -15.20
C ASP A 29 -14.38 6.87 -16.69
N ARG A 30 -13.94 5.80 -17.35
CA ARG A 30 -13.57 5.84 -18.78
C ARG A 30 -14.79 5.95 -19.68
N ASP A 31 -15.94 5.46 -19.20
CA ASP A 31 -17.20 5.42 -19.97
C ASP A 31 -18.14 6.57 -19.60
N ALA A 32 -17.76 7.41 -18.63
CA ALA A 32 -18.49 8.63 -18.36
C ALA A 32 -18.52 9.48 -19.63
N ALA A 33 -19.72 9.89 -20.04
CA ALA A 33 -19.94 10.69 -21.23
C ALA A 33 -18.89 11.81 -21.31
N ALA A 34 -18.18 11.90 -22.44
CA ALA A 34 -17.08 12.84 -22.63
C ALA A 34 -17.47 14.24 -22.14
N GLY A 35 -16.90 14.66 -21.00
CA GLY A 35 -17.22 15.93 -20.35
C GLY A 35 -17.84 15.85 -18.95
N TRP A 36 -18.12 14.66 -18.40
CA TRP A 36 -18.49 14.56 -16.98
C TRP A 36 -17.26 14.81 -16.09
N VAL A 37 -17.29 15.93 -15.36
CA VAL A 37 -16.31 16.29 -14.34
C VAL A 37 -17.00 16.14 -12.99
N GLU A 38 -16.46 15.29 -12.11
CA GLU A 38 -16.98 15.18 -10.75
C GLU A 38 -16.78 16.52 -10.04
N PRO A 39 -17.82 17.10 -9.41
CA PRO A 39 -17.66 18.34 -8.66
C PRO A 39 -16.71 18.11 -7.50
N PHE A 40 -15.88 19.10 -7.22
CA PHE A 40 -15.04 19.10 -6.03
C PHE A 40 -15.91 19.05 -4.78
N TRP A 41 -15.68 18.05 -3.93
CA TRP A 41 -16.28 17.98 -2.60
C TRP A 41 -15.25 17.46 -1.61
N ARG A 42 -15.45 17.81 -0.34
CA ARG A 42 -14.54 17.48 0.77
C ARG A 42 -15.34 16.92 1.92
N ASP A 43 -14.85 15.83 2.51
CA ASP A 43 -15.39 15.32 3.76
C ASP A 43 -14.98 16.25 4.92
N GLU A 44 -15.90 17.12 5.33
CA GLU A 44 -15.68 18.07 6.41
C GLU A 44 -15.42 17.39 7.76
N ALA A 45 -15.91 16.17 8.00
CA ALA A 45 -15.66 15.46 9.24
C ALA A 45 -14.21 14.96 9.29
N LEU A 46 -13.72 14.38 8.19
CA LEU A 46 -12.33 13.95 8.07
C LEU A 46 -11.37 15.14 8.20
N TYR A 47 -11.66 16.26 7.51
CA TYR A 47 -10.79 17.44 7.52
C TYR A 47 -10.82 18.25 8.83
N ARG A 48 -11.71 17.91 9.76
CA ARG A 48 -11.73 18.46 11.13
C ARG A 48 -11.11 17.52 12.15
N THR A 49 -10.62 16.35 11.71
CA THR A 49 -9.96 15.38 12.57
C THR A 49 -8.48 15.75 12.70
N ASP A 50 -8.06 16.08 13.92
CA ASP A 50 -6.66 16.33 14.22
C ASP A 50 -5.90 15.00 14.27
N GLY A 51 -4.90 14.86 13.39
CA GLY A 51 -4.12 13.64 13.26
C GLY A 51 -3.49 13.49 11.88
N TRP A 52 -2.50 12.61 11.78
CA TRP A 52 -1.83 12.31 10.51
C TRP A 52 -2.69 11.43 9.61
N PHE A 53 -2.85 11.84 8.36
CA PHE A 53 -3.54 11.08 7.33
C PHE A 53 -2.63 10.77 6.12
N PRO A 54 -2.59 9.52 5.64
CA PRO A 54 -3.08 8.33 6.36
C PRO A 54 -2.28 8.14 7.66
N GLU A 55 -2.86 7.48 8.67
CA GLU A 55 -2.23 7.32 9.98
C GLU A 55 -1.00 6.42 9.92
N GLU A 56 -1.15 5.27 9.26
CA GLU A 56 -0.09 4.27 9.13
C GLU A 56 0.86 4.62 7.98
N LEU A 57 2.15 4.67 8.28
CA LEU A 57 3.20 4.90 7.29
C LEU A 57 3.40 3.69 6.37
N VAL A 58 3.20 2.48 6.88
CA VAL A 58 3.45 1.23 6.17
C VAL A 58 2.29 0.28 6.41
N GLN A 59 1.71 -0.24 5.33
CA GLN A 59 0.54 -1.10 5.37
C GLN A 59 0.78 -2.36 4.55
N GLU A 60 0.44 -3.53 5.09
CA GLU A 60 0.28 -4.74 4.30
C GLU A 60 -1.04 -4.66 3.53
N ARG A 61 -1.03 -5.04 2.25
CA ARG A 61 -2.25 -5.24 1.46
C ARG A 61 -2.58 -6.72 1.33
N ALA A 62 -3.80 -6.99 0.88
CA ALA A 62 -4.28 -8.34 0.66
C ALA A 62 -3.27 -9.16 -0.16
N VAL A 63 -2.93 -10.32 0.38
CA VAL A 63 -1.96 -11.25 -0.22
C VAL A 63 -2.58 -11.86 -1.47
N GLY A 64 -1.82 -11.81 -2.56
CA GLY A 64 -2.18 -12.38 -3.84
C GLY A 64 -1.37 -13.61 -4.18
N VAL A 65 -1.75 -14.24 -5.28
CA VAL A 65 -1.05 -15.38 -5.86
C VAL A 65 -0.75 -15.07 -7.32
N TRP A 66 0.52 -15.10 -7.69
CA TRP A 66 1.00 -15.02 -9.07
C TRP A 66 1.46 -16.39 -9.54
N ARG A 67 0.48 -17.20 -9.95
CA ARG A 67 0.68 -18.59 -10.36
C ARG A 67 1.38 -19.38 -9.24
N ASP A 68 2.69 -19.58 -9.31
CA ASP A 68 3.47 -20.42 -8.39
C ASP A 68 4.08 -19.64 -7.19
N VAL A 69 3.84 -18.31 -7.11
CA VAL A 69 4.40 -17.42 -6.07
C VAL A 69 3.30 -16.70 -5.27
N ARG A 70 3.40 -16.70 -3.95
CA ARG A 70 2.58 -15.84 -3.07
C ARG A 70 3.22 -14.45 -2.97
N VAL A 71 2.42 -13.41 -3.16
CA VAL A 71 2.88 -12.02 -3.18
C VAL A 71 2.12 -11.23 -2.12
N ALA A 72 2.86 -10.55 -1.24
CA ALA A 72 2.31 -9.66 -0.23
C ALA A 72 2.74 -8.22 -0.56
N PRO A 73 1.84 -7.38 -1.09
CA PRO A 73 2.19 -6.00 -1.39
C PRO A 73 2.34 -5.19 -0.09
N VAL A 74 3.43 -4.43 0.00
CA VAL A 74 3.66 -3.45 1.07
C VAL A 74 3.48 -2.06 0.50
N VAL A 75 2.60 -1.26 1.12
CA VAL A 75 2.32 0.12 0.70
C VAL A 75 2.94 1.08 1.71
N CYS A 76 3.77 1.99 1.24
CA CYS A 76 4.42 3.02 2.06
C CYS A 76 3.80 4.39 1.76
N ALA A 77 3.15 4.99 2.75
CA ALA A 77 2.55 6.33 2.67
C ALA A 77 3.59 7.42 3.00
N LEU A 78 4.52 7.66 2.07
CA LEU A 78 5.66 8.56 2.29
C LEU A 78 5.29 10.03 2.50
N ALA A 79 4.05 10.42 2.25
CA ALA A 79 3.53 11.75 2.55
C ALA A 79 2.30 11.60 3.45
N GLN A 80 2.31 12.29 4.59
CA GLN A 80 1.21 12.30 5.53
C GLN A 80 0.89 13.75 5.90
N THR A 81 -0.38 14.08 6.01
CA THR A 81 -0.83 15.44 6.33
C THR A 81 -1.71 15.46 7.55
N ASN A 82 -1.61 16.52 8.34
CA ASN A 82 -2.60 16.83 9.34
C ASN A 82 -3.52 17.94 8.78
N PRO A 83 -4.79 17.64 8.50
CA PRO A 83 -5.70 18.59 7.85
C PRO A 83 -6.10 19.75 8.76
N VAL A 84 -5.98 19.60 10.09
CA VAL A 84 -6.32 20.65 11.07
C VAL A 84 -5.16 21.62 11.25
N SER A 85 -3.94 21.12 11.46
CA SER A 85 -2.76 21.98 11.63
C SER A 85 -2.23 22.54 10.30
N GLY A 86 -2.57 21.92 9.16
CA GLY A 86 -2.02 22.28 7.86
C GLY A 86 -0.56 21.86 7.69
N GLU A 87 -0.11 20.90 8.49
CA GLU A 87 1.22 20.33 8.40
C GLU A 87 1.25 19.17 7.39
N LEU A 88 2.36 19.06 6.67
CA LEU A 88 2.67 17.97 5.77
C LEU A 88 4.05 17.44 6.17
N ARG A 89 4.14 16.14 6.45
CA ARG A 89 5.42 15.46 6.64
C ARG A 89 5.71 14.57 5.46
N VAL A 90 6.93 14.65 4.95
CA VAL A 90 7.42 13.81 3.85
C VAL A 90 8.56 12.94 4.35
N CYS A 91 8.39 11.64 4.29
CA CYS A 91 9.38 10.65 4.67
C CYS A 91 10.49 10.61 3.62
N ARG A 92 11.68 11.11 3.97
CA ARG A 92 12.87 11.15 3.08
C ARG A 92 13.62 9.83 3.09
N ARG A 93 13.59 9.13 4.22
CA ARG A 93 14.22 7.83 4.40
C ARG A 93 13.30 6.93 5.21
N LEU A 94 13.07 5.73 4.70
CA LEU A 94 12.24 4.72 5.30
C LEU A 94 12.99 3.38 5.27
N VAL A 95 13.20 2.79 6.43
CA VAL A 95 13.76 1.44 6.56
C VAL A 95 12.73 0.55 7.23
N ILE A 96 12.35 -0.51 6.53
CA ILE A 96 11.43 -1.53 7.02
C ILE A 96 12.12 -2.89 7.02
N ARG A 97 11.73 -3.73 7.96
CA ARG A 97 12.09 -5.15 7.97
C ARG A 97 10.83 -5.95 7.68
N VAL A 98 10.92 -6.84 6.71
CA VAL A 98 9.84 -7.74 6.33
C VAL A 98 10.25 -9.16 6.69
N ARG A 99 9.40 -9.85 7.45
CA ARG A 99 9.56 -11.26 7.82
C ARG A 99 8.36 -12.04 7.32
N HIS A 100 8.54 -13.33 7.02
CA HIS A 100 7.40 -14.21 6.78
C HIS A 100 6.67 -14.43 8.10
N ALA A 101 5.34 -14.25 8.09
CA ALA A 101 4.52 -14.69 9.21
C ALA A 101 4.55 -16.23 9.31
N GLU A 102 4.27 -16.78 10.49
CA GLU A 102 4.14 -18.23 10.65
C GLU A 102 3.15 -18.79 9.62
N ALA A 103 3.55 -19.88 8.97
CA ALA A 103 2.79 -20.44 7.87
C ALA A 103 1.41 -20.90 8.37
N ASP A 104 0.35 -20.25 7.88
CA ASP A 104 -1.01 -20.75 8.02
C ASP A 104 -1.13 -22.07 7.25
N PRO A 105 -1.28 -23.23 7.94
CA PRO A 105 -1.39 -24.52 7.28
C PRO A 105 -2.66 -24.67 6.45
N ASP A 106 -3.67 -23.83 6.67
CA ASP A 106 -4.96 -23.84 5.98
C ASP A 106 -5.04 -22.85 4.80
N ALA A 107 -3.94 -22.18 4.45
CA ALA A 107 -3.87 -21.22 3.33
C ALA A 107 -4.05 -21.84 1.92
N GLY A 108 -4.52 -23.08 1.82
CA GLY A 108 -4.95 -23.75 0.59
C GLY A 108 -3.84 -24.09 -0.41
N TRP A 109 -2.60 -23.76 -0.09
CA TRP A 109 -1.43 -23.96 -0.95
C TRP A 109 -0.76 -25.31 -0.67
N ARG A 110 -1.13 -26.31 -1.46
CA ARG A 110 -0.44 -27.61 -1.46
C ARG A 110 0.68 -27.56 -2.48
N ARG A 111 1.93 -27.71 -2.04
CA ARG A 111 3.06 -27.90 -2.96
C ARG A 111 2.77 -29.12 -3.85
N ALA A 112 2.73 -28.92 -5.16
CA ALA A 112 2.80 -30.05 -6.09
C ALA A 112 4.16 -30.75 -5.92
N SER A 113 4.21 -32.06 -6.18
CA SER A 113 5.47 -32.82 -6.11
C SER A 113 6.53 -32.13 -7.00
N PRO A 114 7.80 -32.04 -6.55
CA PRO A 114 8.89 -31.42 -7.32
C PRO A 114 9.04 -31.96 -8.76
N GLU A 115 8.51 -33.15 -8.99
CA GLU A 115 8.69 -33.98 -10.18
C GLU A 115 7.75 -33.60 -11.35
N THR A 116 6.66 -32.87 -11.09
CA THR A 116 5.59 -32.66 -12.10
C THR A 116 5.07 -31.22 -12.21
N GLY A 117 5.45 -30.31 -11.29
CA GLY A 117 4.73 -29.03 -11.14
C GLY A 117 5.47 -27.75 -11.51
N TYR A 118 6.81 -27.75 -11.59
CA TYR A 118 7.57 -26.50 -11.69
C TYR A 118 7.87 -26.12 -13.15
N SER A 119 7.25 -25.04 -13.64
CA SER A 119 7.53 -24.49 -14.97
C SER A 119 8.48 -23.31 -14.87
N ALA A 120 9.70 -23.45 -15.40
CA ALA A 120 10.68 -22.36 -15.46
C ALA A 120 10.23 -21.18 -16.36
N ALA A 121 9.13 -21.32 -17.10
CA ALA A 121 8.65 -20.31 -18.04
C ALA A 121 8.33 -18.96 -17.37
N PHE A 122 8.00 -18.95 -16.07
CA PHE A 122 7.63 -17.74 -15.33
C PHE A 122 8.75 -17.17 -14.46
N GLU A 123 9.89 -17.86 -14.35
CA GLU A 123 11.04 -17.42 -13.54
C GLU A 123 11.54 -16.02 -13.89
N ARG A 124 11.60 -15.74 -15.19
CA ARG A 124 12.03 -14.42 -15.68
C ARG A 124 11.05 -13.32 -15.26
N LEU A 125 9.75 -13.62 -15.25
CA LEU A 125 8.72 -12.68 -14.82
C LEU A 125 8.86 -12.40 -13.32
N TYR A 126 9.02 -13.44 -12.50
CA TYR A 126 9.18 -13.29 -11.05
C TYR A 126 10.38 -12.42 -10.68
N ARG A 127 11.54 -12.68 -11.29
CA ARG A 127 12.77 -11.89 -11.07
C ARG A 127 12.68 -10.44 -11.52
N SER A 128 11.72 -10.11 -12.38
CA SER A 128 11.54 -8.74 -12.86
C SER A 128 10.56 -7.92 -12.01
N LEU A 129 9.72 -8.60 -11.22
CA LEU A 129 8.64 -7.96 -10.47
C LEU A 129 8.87 -7.98 -8.95
N LEU A 130 9.78 -8.82 -8.45
CA LEU A 130 10.15 -8.99 -7.05
C LEU A 130 11.64 -8.67 -6.86
#